data_AF-A0A932LV57-F1
#
_entry.id   AF-A0A932LV57-F1
#
_cell.length_a   1.000
_cell.length_b   1.000
_cell.length_c   1.000
_cell.angle_alpha   90.00
_cell.angle_beta   90.00
_cell.angle_gamma   90.00
#
_symmetry.space_group_name_H-M   'P 1'
#
loop_
_entity.id
_entity.type
_entity.pdbx_description
1 polymer ?
#
loop_
_entity_poly.entity_id
_entity_poly.type
_entity_poly.pdbx_seq_one_letter_code
_entity_poly.pdbx_strand_id
1 'polypeptide(L)'
;MGPGREGKEVCDLLVVCGQHVIIFSDKHCRFEEGNDINLAWSRWFRKAVLKSADQVRGAERWIRSFPARLFLDRACRNRFPIALPTPGDAIFHRIVVAHGVSKPFKRLGGGSGSLMLMSDVAGNRHYDIPFTIGWVGDTSEGYVHVFDDTTLDIVVKTLDTITDFVWYLQSKERLFAGNTKISATGEEELLAYYLGHLNSEERHDFVFPGGYDAVALTEGHWERFLVSPERAAQLEADKVSYFWDGLIEKFSHHVMQGTQYEASPAGVSEQERIFRFMAKEPRTRRRMLSNALLEKVAITPRDHWGVRLILPSNPGDPHYVFLAFPHYSSVPEHENRTARRQLLSDYCMVTKLEHRGAEHIVGIATEVGLDGSPHTEDALYYDATDWTDAEEREARAIQNELGLLKNVKISRGTEHDYPTKVTPSSVGISRNSRCTCGSGKRYKRCCGRDAQKTRAVS
;
A
#
# COMPACT_ATOMS: atom_id res chain seq x y z
N MET A 1 0.15 -37.25 12.99
CA MET A 1 -1.18 -37.15 13.65
C MET A 1 -1.80 -38.55 13.64
N GLY A 2 -2.55 -38.94 14.69
CA GLY A 2 -3.32 -40.20 14.64
C GLY A 2 -4.42 -40.14 13.57
N PRO A 3 -4.88 -41.30 13.05
CA PRO A 3 -5.92 -41.35 12.03
C PRO A 3 -7.21 -40.71 12.55
N GLY A 4 -7.73 -39.71 11.83
CA GLY A 4 -9.03 -39.07 12.11
C GLY A 4 -9.02 -37.64 12.67
N ARG A 5 -7.86 -36.98 12.83
CA ARG A 5 -7.82 -35.54 13.20
C ARG A 5 -7.71 -34.65 11.97
N GLU A 6 -8.78 -33.92 11.67
CA GLU A 6 -8.82 -32.89 10.63
C GLU A 6 -8.30 -31.54 11.16
N GLY A 7 -7.75 -30.72 10.27
CA GLY A 7 -7.37 -29.34 10.58
C GLY A 7 -8.58 -28.49 10.97
N LYS A 8 -8.36 -27.53 11.87
CA LYS A 8 -9.34 -26.52 12.26
C LYS A 8 -8.98 -25.20 11.57
N GLU A 9 -10.00 -24.50 11.07
CA GLU A 9 -9.85 -23.16 10.52
C GLU A 9 -9.29 -22.21 11.59
N VAL A 10 -8.27 -21.44 11.20
CA VAL A 10 -7.59 -20.49 12.08
C VAL A 10 -8.32 -19.14 12.08
N CYS A 11 -8.68 -18.64 10.91
CA CYS A 11 -9.40 -17.38 10.68
C CYS A 11 -9.99 -17.36 9.27
N ASP A 12 -10.89 -16.41 8.97
CA ASP A 12 -11.56 -16.29 7.68
C ASP A 12 -10.60 -15.80 6.56
N LEU A 13 -9.72 -14.85 6.89
CA LEU A 13 -8.65 -14.38 5.99
C LEU A 13 -7.39 -14.04 6.79
N LEU A 14 -6.24 -14.48 6.28
CA LEU A 14 -4.91 -14.16 6.82
C LEU A 14 -4.09 -13.45 5.74
N VAL A 15 -3.62 -12.24 6.05
CA VAL A 15 -2.70 -11.49 5.18
C VAL A 15 -1.36 -11.34 5.90
N VAL A 16 -0.26 -11.64 5.21
CA VAL A 16 1.09 -11.51 5.76
C VAL A 16 1.92 -10.66 4.81
N CYS A 17 2.46 -9.56 5.31
CA CYS A 17 3.33 -8.67 4.56
C CYS A 17 4.47 -8.14 5.45
N GLY A 18 5.66 -8.70 5.28
CA GLY A 18 6.81 -8.39 6.14
C GLY A 18 6.49 -8.72 7.60
N GLN A 19 6.64 -7.73 8.48
CA GLN A 19 6.33 -7.87 9.90
C GLN A 19 4.83 -7.84 10.22
N HIS A 20 3.97 -7.43 9.29
CA HIS A 20 2.54 -7.27 9.53
C HIS A 20 1.78 -8.56 9.25
N VAL A 21 1.01 -9.01 10.24
CA VAL A 21 0.11 -10.16 10.16
C VAL A 21 -1.31 -9.66 10.43
N ILE A 22 -2.16 -9.66 9.42
CA ILE A 22 -3.55 -9.20 9.52
C ILE A 22 -4.48 -10.40 9.55
N ILE A 23 -5.26 -10.50 10.63
CA ILE A 23 -6.18 -11.60 10.89
C ILE A 23 -7.59 -11.05 10.82
N PHE A 24 -8.38 -11.57 9.89
CA PHE A 24 -9.79 -11.22 9.75
C PHE A 24 -10.68 -12.30 10.35
N SER A 25 -11.72 -11.87 11.06
CA SER A 25 -12.93 -12.65 11.24
C SER A 25 -14.10 -11.93 10.59
N ASP A 26 -14.75 -12.60 9.63
CA ASP A 26 -15.93 -12.13 8.94
C ASP A 26 -17.17 -12.78 9.54
N LYS A 27 -18.12 -11.95 10.00
CA LYS A 27 -19.36 -12.43 10.60
C LYS A 27 -20.58 -11.66 10.15
N HIS A 28 -21.47 -12.39 9.48
CA HIS A 28 -22.84 -11.93 9.27
C HIS A 28 -23.77 -12.30 10.43
N CYS A 29 -24.27 -11.28 11.12
CA CYS A 29 -25.28 -11.42 12.16
C CYS A 29 -26.44 -10.45 11.91
N ARG A 30 -27.63 -10.98 11.64
CA ARG A 30 -28.84 -10.17 11.56
C ARG A 30 -29.09 -9.45 12.89
N PHE A 31 -29.23 -8.14 12.84
CA PHE A 31 -29.73 -7.34 13.96
C PHE A 31 -31.26 -7.52 14.06
N GLU A 32 -31.75 -7.88 15.24
CA GLU A 32 -33.18 -8.09 15.48
C GLU A 32 -33.83 -6.75 15.83
N GLU A 33 -34.47 -6.10 14.84
CA GLU A 33 -35.31 -4.92 15.07
C GLU A 33 -36.57 -5.32 15.85
N GLY A 34 -36.48 -5.26 17.18
CA GLY A 34 -37.59 -5.47 18.10
C GLY A 34 -37.84 -4.24 18.97
N ASN A 35 -38.79 -4.34 19.90
CA ASN A 35 -39.17 -3.22 20.77
C ASN A 35 -38.08 -2.80 21.78
N ASP A 36 -37.10 -3.68 22.06
CA ASP A 36 -36.00 -3.41 22.99
C ASP A 36 -34.66 -3.38 22.24
N ILE A 37 -34.22 -2.15 21.95
CA ILE A 37 -32.98 -1.87 21.22
C ILE A 37 -31.73 -2.28 22.01
N ASN A 38 -31.76 -2.17 23.33
CA ASN A 38 -30.62 -2.49 24.19
C ASN A 38 -30.41 -4.01 24.25
N LEU A 39 -31.51 -4.76 24.33
CA LEU A 39 -31.46 -6.22 24.27
C LEU A 39 -31.01 -6.70 22.88
N ALA A 40 -31.55 -6.13 21.81
CA ALA A 40 -31.17 -6.44 20.43
C ALA A 40 -29.67 -6.18 20.19
N TRP A 41 -29.21 -5.00 20.59
CA TRP A 41 -27.80 -4.61 20.54
C TRP A 41 -26.92 -5.56 21.36
N SER A 42 -27.28 -5.84 22.61
CA SER A 42 -26.50 -6.74 23.47
C SER A 42 -26.35 -8.14 22.88
N ARG A 43 -27.40 -8.66 22.26
CA ARG A 43 -27.36 -9.97 21.56
C ARG A 43 -26.47 -9.90 20.32
N TRP A 44 -26.62 -8.85 19.52
CA TRP A 44 -25.84 -8.66 18.31
C TRP A 44 -24.35 -8.47 18.64
N PHE A 45 -24.00 -7.56 19.54
CA PHE A 45 -22.62 -7.29 19.96
C PHE A 45 -21.91 -8.55 20.48
N ARG A 46 -22.56 -9.35 21.33
CA ARG A 46 -21.99 -10.63 21.80
C ARG A 46 -21.70 -11.59 20.66
N LYS A 47 -22.59 -11.67 19.67
CA LYS A 47 -22.52 -12.67 18.60
C LYS A 47 -21.60 -12.25 17.46
N ALA A 48 -21.66 -10.99 17.06
CA ALA A 48 -20.98 -10.44 15.89
C ALA A 48 -19.60 -9.87 16.23
N VAL A 49 -19.44 -9.28 17.43
CA VAL A 49 -18.20 -8.59 17.81
C VAL A 49 -17.39 -9.42 18.80
N LEU A 50 -17.91 -9.71 19.99
CA LEU A 50 -17.12 -10.38 21.04
C LEU A 50 -16.64 -11.78 20.62
N LYS A 51 -17.52 -12.62 20.07
CA LYS A 51 -17.11 -13.95 19.59
C LYS A 51 -16.08 -13.90 18.47
N SER A 52 -16.19 -12.94 17.56
CA SER A 52 -15.22 -12.75 16.48
C SER A 52 -13.89 -12.20 16.98
N ALA A 53 -13.91 -11.32 17.99
CA ALA A 53 -12.71 -10.86 18.69
C ALA A 53 -11.98 -12.03 19.37
N ASP A 54 -12.72 -12.94 20.02
CA ASP A 54 -12.14 -14.16 20.60
C ASP A 54 -11.51 -15.08 19.54
N GLN A 55 -12.13 -15.17 18.35
CA GLN A 55 -11.59 -15.93 17.21
C GLN A 55 -10.26 -15.36 16.72
N VAL A 56 -10.18 -14.06 16.43
CA VAL A 56 -8.93 -13.45 15.92
C VAL A 56 -7.81 -13.48 16.96
N ARG A 57 -8.13 -13.36 18.27
CA ARG A 57 -7.16 -13.57 19.36
C ARG A 57 -6.70 -15.03 19.46
N GLY A 58 -7.63 -15.97 19.30
CA GLY A 58 -7.32 -17.39 19.23
C GLY A 58 -6.38 -17.71 18.06
N ALA A 59 -6.65 -17.12 16.90
CA ALA A 59 -5.82 -17.23 15.70
C ALA A 59 -4.41 -16.69 15.95
N GLU A 60 -4.28 -15.48 16.50
CA GLU A 60 -2.97 -14.92 16.84
C GLU A 60 -2.20 -15.83 17.80
N ARG A 61 -2.83 -16.28 18.90
CA ARG A 61 -2.18 -17.18 19.87
C ARG A 61 -1.68 -18.45 19.20
N TRP A 62 -2.46 -19.00 18.28
CA TRP A 62 -2.06 -20.18 17.50
C TRP A 62 -0.87 -19.88 16.59
N ILE A 63 -0.91 -18.79 15.83
CA ILE A 63 0.17 -18.39 14.91
C ILE A 63 1.47 -18.13 15.66
N ARG A 64 1.42 -17.45 16.81
CA ARG A 64 2.59 -17.20 17.65
C ARG A 64 3.20 -18.49 18.20
N SER A 65 2.36 -19.41 18.66
CA SER A 65 2.82 -20.64 19.31
C SER A 65 3.26 -21.72 18.32
N PHE A 66 2.66 -21.73 17.13
CA PHE A 66 2.83 -22.79 16.13
C PHE A 66 2.94 -22.25 14.69
N PRO A 67 3.89 -21.34 14.40
CA PRO A 67 3.98 -20.66 13.10
C PRO A 67 4.17 -21.64 11.93
N ALA A 68 4.84 -22.77 12.16
CA ALA A 68 5.05 -23.81 11.14
C ALA A 68 3.82 -24.73 10.90
N ARG A 69 2.68 -24.49 11.58
CA ARG A 69 1.47 -25.33 11.52
C ARG A 69 0.28 -24.59 10.90
N LEU A 70 0.55 -23.80 9.86
CA LEU A 70 -0.46 -23.21 8.98
C LEU A 70 -0.50 -23.93 7.64
N PHE A 71 -1.70 -24.18 7.15
CA PHE A 71 -1.95 -24.95 5.95
C PHE A 71 -3.09 -24.34 5.14
N LEU A 72 -3.05 -24.49 3.82
CA LEU A 72 -4.07 -24.03 2.88
C LEU A 72 -5.24 -25.03 2.75
N ASP A 73 -5.13 -26.23 3.34
CA ASP A 73 -6.13 -27.28 3.24
C ASP A 73 -6.41 -27.97 4.59
N ARG A 74 -7.63 -28.53 4.69
CA ARG A 74 -8.13 -29.21 5.90
C ARG A 74 -7.36 -30.48 6.27
N ALA A 75 -6.71 -31.13 5.31
CA ALA A 75 -5.90 -32.32 5.56
C ALA A 75 -4.47 -31.97 6.04
N CYS A 76 -4.14 -30.67 6.13
CA CYS A 76 -2.84 -30.15 6.53
C CYS A 76 -1.69 -30.69 5.68
N ARG A 77 -1.85 -30.72 4.36
CA ARG A 77 -0.84 -31.23 3.41
C ARG A 77 -0.08 -30.10 2.72
N ASN A 78 -0.78 -29.05 2.34
CA ASN A 78 -0.27 -27.87 1.66
C ASN A 78 0.02 -26.79 2.69
N ARG A 79 1.30 -26.59 3.01
CA ARG A 79 1.71 -25.55 3.97
C ARG A 79 1.38 -24.16 3.45
N PHE A 80 1.17 -23.24 4.38
CA PHE A 80 1.09 -21.81 4.05
C PHE A 80 2.41 -21.38 3.37
N PRO A 81 2.35 -20.76 2.17
CA PRO A 81 3.52 -20.61 1.30
C PRO A 81 4.40 -19.41 1.64
N ILE A 82 3.96 -18.53 2.55
CA ILE A 82 4.67 -17.31 2.95
C ILE A 82 5.33 -17.54 4.30
N ALA A 83 6.61 -17.18 4.40
CA ALA A 83 7.32 -17.20 5.68
C ALA A 83 6.68 -16.17 6.64
N LEU A 84 6.34 -16.62 7.84
CA LEU A 84 5.87 -15.72 8.89
C LEU A 84 7.03 -14.97 9.54
N PRO A 85 6.83 -13.72 9.97
CA PRO A 85 7.80 -13.02 10.80
C PRO A 85 8.03 -13.79 12.11
N THR A 86 9.20 -13.56 12.74
CA THR A 86 9.44 -14.13 14.07
C THR A 86 8.40 -13.59 15.07
N PRO A 87 8.01 -14.36 16.09
CA PRO A 87 7.00 -13.89 17.05
C PRO A 87 7.33 -12.58 17.76
N GLY A 88 8.63 -12.23 17.90
CA GLY A 88 9.08 -10.98 18.51
C GLY A 88 8.95 -9.77 17.60
N ASP A 89 9.11 -9.96 16.29
CA ASP A 89 9.04 -8.89 15.28
C ASP A 89 7.63 -8.70 14.71
N ALA A 90 6.76 -9.69 14.88
CA ALA A 90 5.43 -9.71 14.30
C ALA A 90 4.47 -8.67 14.92
N ILE A 91 3.92 -7.81 14.06
CA ILE A 91 2.86 -6.85 14.38
C ILE A 91 1.52 -7.44 13.92
N PHE A 92 0.67 -7.77 14.88
CA PHE A 92 -0.64 -8.38 14.62
C PHE A 92 -1.75 -7.34 14.59
N HIS A 93 -2.47 -7.31 13.47
CA HIS A 93 -3.66 -6.51 13.26
C HIS A 93 -4.89 -7.42 13.33
N ARG A 94 -5.75 -7.21 14.33
CA ARG A 94 -6.95 -8.02 14.56
C ARG A 94 -8.15 -7.29 13.99
N ILE A 95 -8.79 -7.86 12.99
CA ILE A 95 -9.91 -7.23 12.29
C ILE A 95 -11.15 -8.09 12.41
N VAL A 96 -12.22 -7.50 12.91
CA VAL A 96 -13.56 -8.07 12.93
C VAL A 96 -14.42 -7.31 11.93
N VAL A 97 -15.00 -8.03 10.99
CA VAL A 97 -15.99 -7.49 10.05
C VAL A 97 -17.36 -7.95 10.50
N ALA A 98 -18.12 -7.04 11.11
CA ALA A 98 -19.40 -7.29 11.76
C ALA A 98 -20.55 -6.77 10.90
N HIS A 99 -21.13 -7.65 10.10
CA HIS A 99 -22.19 -7.31 9.15
C HIS A 99 -23.59 -7.38 9.79
N GLY A 100 -24.54 -6.68 9.17
CA GLY A 100 -25.98 -6.80 9.45
C GLY A 100 -26.56 -5.74 10.40
N VAL A 101 -25.75 -4.76 10.82
CA VAL A 101 -26.16 -3.67 11.73
C VAL A 101 -26.40 -2.34 11.02
N SER A 102 -25.71 -2.05 9.91
CA SER A 102 -25.67 -0.70 9.35
C SER A 102 -27.03 -0.21 8.83
N LYS A 103 -27.79 -1.07 8.14
CA LYS A 103 -29.13 -0.72 7.64
C LYS A 103 -30.14 -0.45 8.78
N PRO A 104 -30.28 -1.33 9.80
CA PRO A 104 -31.05 -1.04 10.99
C PRO A 104 -30.61 0.24 11.69
N PHE A 105 -29.30 0.44 11.87
CA PHE A 105 -28.80 1.63 12.56
C PHE A 105 -29.18 2.90 11.79
N LYS A 106 -28.99 2.92 10.47
CA LYS A 106 -29.40 4.03 9.61
C LYS A 106 -30.88 4.38 9.73
N ARG A 107 -31.76 3.39 9.87
CA ARG A 107 -33.20 3.62 10.06
C ARG A 107 -33.53 4.23 11.42
N LEU A 108 -32.83 3.80 12.46
CA LEU A 108 -33.12 4.17 13.85
C LEU A 108 -32.42 5.48 14.28
N GLY A 109 -31.18 5.68 13.84
CA GLY A 109 -30.30 6.78 14.25
C GLY A 109 -29.96 7.79 13.16
N GLY A 110 -30.29 7.52 11.89
CA GLY A 110 -29.90 8.38 10.76
C GLY A 110 -28.48 8.15 10.27
N GLY A 111 -27.89 9.15 9.63
CA GLY A 111 -26.49 9.12 9.21
C GLY A 111 -26.11 8.13 8.11
N SER A 112 -24.84 7.76 8.09
CA SER A 112 -24.28 6.72 7.21
C SER A 112 -24.78 5.32 7.59
N GLY A 113 -25.12 5.11 8.86
CA GLY A 113 -25.37 3.80 9.44
C GLY A 113 -24.11 3.08 9.91
N SER A 114 -22.95 3.75 9.87
CA SER A 114 -21.69 3.22 10.40
C SER A 114 -21.72 3.11 11.92
N LEU A 115 -21.08 2.10 12.51
CA LEU A 115 -20.90 2.03 13.96
C LEU A 115 -20.18 3.27 14.48
N MET A 116 -20.70 3.86 15.56
CA MET A 116 -20.04 4.94 16.28
C MET A 116 -18.81 4.40 16.99
N LEU A 117 -17.78 5.24 17.12
CA LEU A 117 -16.53 4.87 17.78
C LEU A 117 -16.33 5.74 19.01
N MET A 118 -16.06 5.14 20.16
CA MET A 118 -15.73 5.87 21.39
C MET A 118 -14.56 5.20 22.11
N SER A 119 -13.45 5.91 22.31
CA SER A 119 -12.25 5.32 22.92
C SER A 119 -12.42 4.99 24.41
N ASP A 120 -13.36 5.63 25.10
CA ASP A 120 -13.64 5.38 26.53
C ASP A 120 -14.69 4.28 26.76
N VAL A 121 -15.24 3.67 25.70
CA VAL A 121 -16.17 2.54 25.79
C VAL A 121 -15.36 1.24 25.85
N ALA A 122 -15.45 0.53 26.98
CA ALA A 122 -14.76 -0.75 27.20
C ALA A 122 -15.61 -1.67 28.09
N GLY A 123 -15.35 -2.97 28.01
CA GLY A 123 -16.04 -3.98 28.84
C GLY A 123 -17.56 -3.86 28.75
N ASN A 124 -18.23 -3.81 29.91
CA ASN A 124 -19.69 -3.76 29.99
C ASN A 124 -20.31 -2.46 29.44
N ARG A 125 -19.54 -1.36 29.30
CA ARG A 125 -20.07 -0.11 28.72
C ARG A 125 -20.56 -0.29 27.29
N HIS A 126 -20.05 -1.29 26.56
CA HIS A 126 -20.57 -1.63 25.24
C HIS A 126 -22.06 -2.00 25.28
N TYR A 127 -22.59 -2.54 26.37
CA TYR A 127 -24.01 -2.88 26.48
C TYR A 127 -24.91 -1.68 26.77
N ASP A 128 -24.33 -0.60 27.30
CA ASP A 128 -25.07 0.58 27.74
C ASP A 128 -25.30 1.58 26.59
N ILE A 129 -24.49 1.51 25.53
CA ILE A 129 -24.50 2.46 24.42
C ILE A 129 -24.66 1.70 23.10
N PRO A 130 -25.90 1.51 22.60
CA PRO A 130 -26.15 0.84 21.33
C PRO A 130 -25.37 1.45 20.16
N PHE A 131 -24.98 0.61 19.21
CA PHE A 131 -24.27 0.97 17.98
C PHE A 131 -22.91 1.63 18.16
N THR A 132 -22.32 1.52 19.36
CA THR A 132 -21.03 2.12 19.68
C THR A 132 -19.99 1.05 19.97
N ILE A 133 -18.82 1.16 19.35
CA ILE A 133 -17.66 0.30 19.59
C ILE A 133 -16.52 1.12 20.18
N GLY A 134 -15.85 0.56 21.18
CA GLY A 134 -14.59 1.07 21.69
C GLY A 134 -13.56 -0.04 21.83
N TRP A 135 -12.92 -0.14 23.00
CA TRP A 135 -11.94 -1.17 23.29
C TRP A 135 -12.60 -2.51 23.61
N VAL A 136 -12.65 -3.42 22.62
CA VAL A 136 -13.24 -4.75 22.77
C VAL A 136 -12.29 -5.68 23.52
N GLY A 137 -12.64 -6.15 24.71
CA GLY A 137 -11.82 -7.09 25.52
C GLY A 137 -10.87 -6.40 26.50
N ASP A 138 -9.86 -7.12 26.98
CA ASP A 138 -8.84 -6.56 27.88
C ASP A 138 -7.77 -5.78 27.10
N THR A 139 -7.22 -4.72 27.71
CA THR A 139 -6.13 -3.92 27.11
C THR A 139 -4.85 -4.71 26.85
N SER A 140 -4.59 -5.75 27.65
CA SER A 140 -3.45 -6.67 27.49
C SER A 140 -3.58 -7.63 26.32
N GLU A 141 -4.78 -7.79 25.74
CA GLU A 141 -5.04 -8.72 24.64
C GLU A 141 -4.91 -8.08 23.25
N GLY A 142 -4.40 -6.85 23.19
CA GLY A 142 -4.28 -6.08 21.96
C GLY A 142 -5.61 -5.51 21.45
N TYR A 143 -5.51 -4.43 20.69
CA TYR A 143 -6.66 -3.77 20.08
C TYR A 143 -7.28 -4.61 18.97
N VAL A 144 -8.60 -4.50 18.81
CA VAL A 144 -9.38 -5.16 17.76
C VAL A 144 -10.11 -4.09 16.97
N HIS A 145 -9.79 -4.00 15.68
CA HIS A 145 -10.50 -3.13 14.74
C HIS A 145 -11.82 -3.78 14.38
N VAL A 146 -12.92 -3.07 14.60
CA VAL A 146 -14.25 -3.53 14.20
C VAL A 146 -14.72 -2.64 13.06
N PHE A 147 -14.97 -3.25 11.91
CA PHE A 147 -15.60 -2.61 10.76
C PHE A 147 -16.96 -3.25 10.52
N ASP A 148 -17.90 -2.48 10.00
CA ASP A 148 -19.19 -2.97 9.52
C ASP A 148 -19.24 -3.04 7.99
N ASP A 149 -20.43 -3.36 7.45
CA ASP A 149 -20.70 -3.47 6.02
C ASP A 149 -20.25 -2.24 5.21
N THR A 150 -20.32 -1.05 5.79
CA THR A 150 -20.12 0.22 5.09
C THR A 150 -18.70 0.73 5.26
N THR A 151 -18.18 0.63 6.47
CA THR A 151 -16.88 1.20 6.85
C THR A 151 -15.71 0.41 6.31
N LEU A 152 -15.78 -0.93 6.24
CA LEU A 152 -14.70 -1.72 5.67
C LEU A 152 -14.46 -1.34 4.19
N ASP A 153 -15.54 -1.27 3.40
CA ASP A 153 -15.50 -0.92 1.98
C ASP A 153 -14.89 0.47 1.77
N ILE A 154 -15.28 1.45 2.58
CA ILE A 154 -14.73 2.80 2.54
C ILE A 154 -13.22 2.79 2.83
N VAL A 155 -12.80 2.12 3.90
CA VAL A 155 -11.39 2.10 4.32
C VAL A 155 -10.52 1.41 3.28
N VAL A 156 -10.87 0.20 2.84
CA VAL A 156 -10.01 -0.58 1.92
C VAL A 156 -9.99 -0.03 0.50
N LYS A 157 -11.03 0.68 0.06
CA LYS A 157 -11.02 1.40 -1.24
C LYS A 157 -10.24 2.70 -1.21
N THR A 158 -10.05 3.27 -0.02
CA THR A 158 -9.35 4.54 0.14
C THR A 158 -7.88 4.35 0.47
N LEU A 159 -7.58 3.35 1.31
CA LEU A 159 -6.25 2.93 1.72
C LEU A 159 -5.94 1.57 1.07
N ASP A 160 -5.86 1.57 -0.26
CA ASP A 160 -5.87 0.37 -1.09
C ASP A 160 -4.48 -0.24 -1.33
N THR A 161 -3.47 0.24 -0.61
CA THR A 161 -2.17 -0.44 -0.46
C THR A 161 -2.02 -0.97 0.96
N ILE A 162 -1.27 -2.06 1.11
CA ILE A 162 -1.05 -2.69 2.43
C ILE A 162 -0.41 -1.72 3.43
N THR A 163 0.50 -0.86 2.96
CA THR A 163 1.22 0.10 3.80
C THR A 163 0.31 1.22 4.28
N ASP A 164 -0.48 1.82 3.38
CA ASP A 164 -1.44 2.87 3.76
C ASP A 164 -2.49 2.32 4.74
N PHE A 165 -2.95 1.10 4.52
CA PHE A 165 -3.90 0.42 5.39
C PHE A 165 -3.33 0.15 6.79
N VAL A 166 -2.16 -0.48 6.92
CA VAL A 166 -1.59 -0.79 8.25
C VAL A 166 -1.16 0.47 9.00
N TRP A 167 -0.70 1.52 8.32
CA TRP A 167 -0.38 2.79 8.98
C TRP A 167 -1.61 3.44 9.60
N TYR A 168 -2.76 3.39 8.92
CA TYR A 168 -4.03 3.85 9.49
C TYR A 168 -4.43 3.02 10.72
N LEU A 169 -4.37 1.69 10.63
CA LEU A 169 -4.70 0.80 11.77
C LEU A 169 -3.82 1.12 12.99
N GLN A 170 -2.50 1.23 12.80
CA GLN A 170 -1.59 1.55 13.91
C GLN A 170 -1.84 2.94 14.49
N SER A 171 -2.16 3.92 13.64
CA SER A 171 -2.46 5.28 14.10
C SER A 171 -3.75 5.32 14.90
N LYS A 172 -4.78 4.56 14.48
CA LYS A 172 -6.02 4.40 15.22
C LYS A 172 -5.80 3.69 16.56
N GLU A 173 -4.97 2.65 16.58
CA GLU A 173 -4.61 1.96 17.84
C GLU A 173 -3.94 2.92 18.83
N ARG A 174 -2.95 3.70 18.39
CA ARG A 174 -2.29 4.72 19.22
C ARG A 174 -3.28 5.77 19.71
N LEU A 175 -4.17 6.23 18.84
CA LEU A 175 -5.21 7.19 19.16
C LEU A 175 -6.13 6.68 20.27
N PHE A 176 -6.62 5.44 20.16
CA PHE A 176 -7.57 4.85 21.11
C PHE A 176 -6.92 4.42 22.42
N ALA A 177 -5.61 4.13 22.42
CA ALA A 177 -4.82 3.89 23.61
C ALA A 177 -4.39 5.19 24.33
N GLY A 178 -4.55 6.35 23.69
CA GLY A 178 -4.17 7.64 24.22
C GLY A 178 -5.07 8.16 25.35
N ASN A 179 -4.63 9.23 26.00
CA ASN A 179 -5.38 9.85 27.11
C ASN A 179 -6.55 10.73 26.66
N THR A 180 -6.50 11.24 25.42
CA THR A 180 -7.57 12.06 24.85
C THR A 180 -8.75 11.16 24.50
N LYS A 181 -9.93 11.49 25.03
CA LYS A 181 -11.17 10.75 24.73
C LYS A 181 -11.62 11.06 23.31
N ILE A 182 -11.83 10.05 22.50
CA ILE A 182 -12.23 10.19 21.11
C ILE A 182 -13.66 9.70 20.95
N SER A 183 -14.48 10.48 20.27
CA SER A 183 -15.77 10.06 19.77
C SER A 183 -15.84 10.34 18.27
N ALA A 184 -16.23 9.38 17.46
CA ALA A 184 -16.50 9.56 16.04
C ALA A 184 -17.86 8.96 15.67
N THR A 185 -18.63 9.64 14.83
CA THR A 185 -19.95 9.15 14.38
C THR A 185 -19.85 8.05 13.31
N GLY A 186 -18.64 7.68 12.91
CA GLY A 186 -18.35 6.58 11.99
C GLY A 186 -16.85 6.46 11.74
N GLU A 187 -16.42 5.31 11.22
CA GLU A 187 -15.02 5.10 10.80
C GLU A 187 -14.62 6.05 9.67
N GLU A 188 -15.54 6.33 8.75
CA GLU A 188 -15.32 7.22 7.61
C GLU A 188 -15.00 8.65 8.04
N GLU A 189 -15.55 9.12 9.16
CA GLU A 189 -15.27 10.44 9.71
C GLU A 189 -13.88 10.49 10.34
N LEU A 190 -13.50 9.40 11.01
CA LEU A 190 -12.15 9.23 11.54
C LEU A 190 -11.12 9.16 10.40
N LEU A 191 -11.40 8.39 9.34
CA LEU A 191 -10.56 8.28 8.16
C LEU A 191 -10.40 9.61 7.43
N ALA A 192 -11.48 10.38 7.26
CA ALA A 192 -11.44 11.71 6.65
C ALA A 192 -10.48 12.64 7.41
N TYR A 193 -10.53 12.59 8.75
CA TYR A 193 -9.64 13.38 9.60
C TYR A 193 -8.19 12.95 9.42
N TYR A 194 -7.91 11.64 9.49
CA TYR A 194 -6.57 11.08 9.28
C TYR A 194 -5.94 11.51 7.94
N LEU A 195 -6.70 11.38 6.85
CA LEU A 195 -6.28 11.77 5.50
C LEU A 195 -6.08 13.28 5.35
N GLY A 196 -6.82 14.10 6.10
CA GLY A 196 -6.70 15.55 6.06
C GLY A 196 -5.51 16.14 6.82
N HIS A 197 -4.78 15.34 7.61
CA HIS A 197 -3.76 15.85 8.53
C HIS A 197 -2.44 15.09 8.39
N LEU A 198 -1.34 15.81 8.59
CA LEU A 198 0.02 15.27 8.62
C LEU A 198 0.68 15.58 9.96
N ASN A 199 1.49 14.67 10.47
CA ASN A 199 2.35 14.89 11.62
C ASN A 199 3.66 15.61 11.24
N SER A 200 4.55 15.81 12.22
CA SER A 200 5.85 16.47 12.03
C SER A 200 6.82 15.73 11.09
N GLU A 201 6.55 14.46 10.81
CA GLU A 201 7.31 13.63 9.87
C GLU A 201 6.63 13.56 8.49
N GLU A 202 5.68 14.46 8.22
CA GLU A 202 4.92 14.52 6.95
C GLU A 202 4.18 13.22 6.61
N ARG A 203 3.75 12.47 7.63
CA ARG A 203 2.90 11.26 7.47
C ARG A 203 1.50 11.52 8.01
N HIS A 204 0.50 10.86 7.41
CA HIS A 204 -0.87 10.91 7.91
C HIS A 204 -0.94 10.39 9.35
N ASP A 205 -1.63 11.15 10.20
CA ASP A 205 -1.86 10.79 11.60
C ASP A 205 -3.01 11.64 12.19
N PHE A 206 -3.44 11.30 13.40
CA PHE A 206 -4.45 12.03 14.15
C PHE A 206 -3.83 13.20 14.92
N VAL A 207 -3.69 14.35 14.26
CA VAL A 207 -3.05 15.55 14.84
C VAL A 207 -4.10 16.59 15.23
N PHE A 208 -4.40 16.69 16.51
CA PHE A 208 -5.35 17.68 17.03
C PHE A 208 -4.63 18.97 17.46
N PRO A 209 -5.05 20.16 16.98
CA PRO A 209 -4.43 21.42 17.34
C PRO A 209 -4.86 21.86 18.75
N GLY A 210 -4.19 21.33 19.79
CA GLY A 210 -4.41 21.70 21.19
C GLY A 210 -4.32 20.51 22.16
N GLY A 211 -4.15 20.81 23.45
CA GLY A 211 -4.21 19.81 24.52
C GLY A 211 -5.65 19.56 24.96
N TYR A 212 -6.44 18.87 24.13
CA TYR A 212 -7.83 18.56 24.44
C TYR A 212 -7.94 17.27 25.26
N ASP A 213 -8.80 17.29 26.29
CA ASP A 213 -9.18 16.09 27.04
C ASP A 213 -10.14 15.19 26.25
N ALA A 214 -10.89 15.76 25.31
CA ALA A 214 -11.82 15.05 24.46
C ALA A 214 -11.92 15.69 23.06
N VAL A 215 -12.09 14.84 22.04
CA VAL A 215 -12.32 15.23 20.65
C VAL A 215 -13.53 14.47 20.11
N ALA A 216 -14.44 15.20 19.46
CA ALA A 216 -15.59 14.64 18.77
C ALA A 216 -15.52 14.93 17.27
N LEU A 217 -15.53 13.88 16.46
CA LEU A 217 -15.63 13.93 14.99
C LEU A 217 -17.08 13.59 14.62
N THR A 218 -17.84 14.61 14.22
CA THR A 218 -19.26 14.49 13.86
C THR A 218 -19.44 14.22 12.37
N GLU A 219 -20.65 13.86 11.94
CA GLU A 219 -20.93 13.58 10.54
C GLU A 219 -20.56 14.74 9.60
N GLY A 220 -20.06 14.39 8.41
CA GLY A 220 -19.83 15.32 7.30
C GLY A 220 -18.36 15.62 6.99
N HIS A 221 -17.39 15.14 7.77
CA HIS A 221 -15.98 15.22 7.39
C HIS A 221 -15.72 14.37 6.13
N TRP A 222 -16.27 13.16 6.09
CA TRP A 222 -16.13 12.26 4.95
C TRP A 222 -16.75 12.83 3.68
N GLU A 223 -17.99 13.32 3.74
CA GLU A 223 -18.65 13.94 2.60
C GLU A 223 -17.89 15.17 2.08
N ARG A 224 -17.39 16.02 2.99
CA ARG A 224 -16.54 17.17 2.63
C ARG A 224 -15.23 16.74 1.98
N PHE A 225 -14.60 15.67 2.48
CA PHE A 225 -13.38 15.11 1.92
C PHE A 225 -13.61 14.62 0.48
N LEU A 226 -14.69 13.87 0.22
CA LEU A 226 -15.00 13.33 -1.10
C LEU A 226 -15.18 14.40 -2.18
N VAL A 227 -15.75 15.55 -1.83
CA VAL A 227 -15.99 16.66 -2.78
C VAL A 227 -14.86 17.69 -2.79
N SER A 228 -13.78 17.47 -2.03
CA SER A 228 -12.66 18.41 -1.94
C SER A 228 -11.87 18.47 -3.26
N PRO A 229 -11.40 19.67 -3.68
CA PRO A 229 -10.48 19.80 -4.81
C PRO A 229 -9.20 18.97 -4.66
N GLU A 230 -8.70 18.82 -3.44
CA GLU A 230 -7.52 18.05 -3.07
C GLU A 230 -7.73 16.56 -3.35
N ARG A 231 -8.85 15.97 -2.90
CA ARG A 231 -9.19 14.58 -3.19
C ARG A 231 -9.39 14.33 -4.68
N ALA A 232 -10.04 15.25 -5.38
CA ALA A 232 -10.20 15.16 -6.83
C ALA A 232 -8.85 15.16 -7.57
N ALA A 233 -7.90 16.00 -7.12
CA ALA A 233 -6.55 16.06 -7.70
C ALA A 233 -5.72 14.80 -7.39
N GLN A 234 -5.80 14.29 -6.17
CA GLN A 234 -5.18 13.03 -5.77
C GLN A 234 -5.66 11.87 -6.65
N LEU A 235 -6.97 11.67 -6.76
CA LEU A 235 -7.54 10.59 -7.58
C LEU A 235 -7.14 10.66 -9.05
N GLU A 236 -7.05 11.87 -9.63
CA GLU A 236 -6.58 12.04 -11.00
C GLU A 236 -5.09 11.66 -11.14
N ALA A 237 -4.25 12.15 -10.23
CA ALA A 237 -2.83 11.86 -10.26
C ALA A 237 -2.54 10.37 -10.02
N ASP A 238 -3.29 9.72 -9.15
CA ASP A 238 -3.10 8.33 -8.77
C ASP A 238 -3.45 7.33 -9.87
N LYS A 239 -4.14 7.73 -10.95
CA LYS A 239 -4.50 6.82 -12.05
C LYS A 239 -3.31 6.04 -12.61
N VAL A 240 -2.14 6.69 -12.73
CA VAL A 240 -0.92 6.03 -13.25
C VAL A 240 -0.34 5.02 -12.25
N SER A 241 -0.63 5.13 -10.96
CA SER A 241 -0.13 4.19 -9.95
C SER A 241 -0.69 2.78 -10.13
N TYR A 242 -1.91 2.63 -10.66
CA TYR A 242 -2.53 1.32 -10.91
C TYR A 242 -1.81 0.50 -12.00
N PHE A 243 -0.95 1.12 -12.80
CA PHE A 243 0.00 0.38 -13.64
C PHE A 243 0.93 -0.52 -12.79
N TRP A 244 1.36 -0.02 -11.63
CA TRP A 244 2.18 -0.79 -10.69
C TRP A 244 1.42 -1.98 -10.13
N ASP A 245 0.13 -1.79 -9.81
CA ASP A 245 -0.75 -2.86 -9.34
C ASP A 245 -0.88 -3.95 -10.41
N GLY A 246 -1.07 -3.55 -11.67
CA GLY A 246 -1.08 -4.45 -12.81
C GLY A 246 0.23 -5.21 -13.01
N LEU A 247 1.39 -4.61 -12.73
CA LEU A 247 2.68 -5.33 -12.74
C LEU A 247 2.72 -6.41 -11.65
N ILE A 248 2.29 -6.09 -10.42
CA ILE A 248 2.22 -7.06 -9.32
C ILE A 248 1.29 -8.22 -9.68
N GLU A 249 0.10 -7.91 -10.20
CA GLU A 249 -0.86 -8.93 -10.66
C GLU A 249 -0.28 -9.83 -11.75
N LYS A 250 0.30 -9.23 -12.80
CA LYS A 250 0.91 -9.97 -13.92
C LYS A 250 2.01 -10.91 -13.44
N PHE A 251 2.95 -10.41 -12.64
CA PHE A 251 4.04 -11.23 -12.14
C PHE A 251 3.55 -12.33 -11.18
N SER A 252 2.66 -12.00 -10.24
CA SER A 252 2.12 -12.99 -9.28
C SER A 252 1.36 -14.12 -9.98
N HIS A 253 0.60 -13.82 -11.03
CA HIS A 253 -0.11 -14.82 -11.83
C HIS A 253 0.84 -15.83 -12.50
N HIS A 254 1.96 -15.35 -13.06
CA HIS A 254 2.98 -16.21 -13.66
C HIS A 254 3.68 -17.12 -12.64
N VAL A 255 3.96 -16.60 -11.43
CA VAL A 255 4.55 -17.37 -10.34
C VAL A 255 3.60 -18.46 -9.86
N MET A 256 2.33 -18.12 -9.61
CA MET A 256 1.34 -19.07 -9.11
C MET A 256 1.01 -20.19 -10.10
N GLN A 257 1.11 -19.92 -11.41
CA GLN A 257 0.87 -20.93 -12.45
C GLN A 257 2.13 -21.71 -12.87
N GLY A 258 3.31 -21.36 -12.35
CA GLY A 258 4.57 -21.96 -12.79
C GLY A 258 4.87 -21.73 -14.28
N THR A 259 4.23 -20.74 -14.91
CA THR A 259 4.35 -20.42 -16.34
C THR A 259 5.48 -19.43 -16.62
N GLN A 260 6.29 -19.10 -15.61
CA GLN A 260 7.43 -18.23 -15.78
C GLN A 260 8.49 -18.94 -16.63
N TYR A 261 8.76 -18.34 -17.79
CA TYR A 261 9.80 -18.78 -18.73
C TYR A 261 11.14 -18.74 -17.98
N GLU A 262 11.69 -19.92 -17.70
CA GLU A 262 12.82 -20.19 -16.78
C GLU A 262 12.51 -19.83 -15.32
N ALA A 263 12.00 -20.81 -14.59
CA ALA A 263 12.06 -20.79 -13.13
C ALA A 263 13.54 -20.70 -12.74
N SER A 264 13.92 -19.62 -12.05
CA SER A 264 15.12 -19.67 -11.21
C SER A 264 14.98 -20.91 -10.29
N PRO A 265 16.08 -21.63 -9.97
CA PRO A 265 16.03 -22.70 -8.97
C PRO A 265 15.45 -22.22 -7.62
N ALA A 266 15.47 -20.90 -7.42
CA ALA A 266 14.78 -20.19 -6.38
C ALA A 266 13.25 -20.34 -6.48
N GLY A 267 12.67 -21.17 -5.62
CA GLY A 267 11.23 -21.42 -5.56
C GLY A 267 10.37 -20.18 -5.24
N VAL A 268 9.06 -20.42 -5.11
CA VAL A 268 8.01 -19.42 -4.81
C VAL A 268 8.39 -18.41 -3.70
N SER A 269 9.21 -18.82 -2.72
CA SER A 269 9.62 -18.00 -1.59
C SER A 269 10.60 -16.86 -1.92
N GLU A 270 11.43 -16.96 -2.97
CA GLU A 270 12.31 -15.85 -3.36
C GLU A 270 11.59 -14.85 -4.24
N GLN A 271 10.69 -15.33 -5.09
CA GLN A 271 9.88 -14.47 -5.97
C GLN A 271 8.83 -13.68 -5.17
N GLU A 272 8.31 -14.26 -4.08
CA GLU A 272 7.44 -13.52 -3.16
C GLU A 272 8.14 -12.27 -2.58
N ARG A 273 9.48 -12.26 -2.43
CA ARG A 273 10.20 -11.08 -1.91
C ARG A 273 10.05 -9.88 -2.84
N ILE A 274 10.09 -10.08 -4.16
CA ILE A 274 9.85 -9.03 -5.16
C ILE A 274 8.47 -8.42 -4.91
N PHE A 275 7.44 -9.27 -4.83
CA PHE A 275 6.06 -8.83 -4.67
C PHE A 275 5.83 -8.15 -3.34
N ARG A 276 6.47 -8.63 -2.27
CA ARG A 276 6.40 -7.99 -0.97
C ARG A 276 6.94 -6.57 -1.01
N PHE A 277 8.12 -6.36 -1.60
CA PHE A 277 8.69 -5.02 -1.75
C PHE A 277 7.80 -4.12 -2.60
N MET A 278 7.37 -4.60 -3.78
CA MET A 278 6.46 -3.84 -4.65
C MET A 278 5.11 -3.54 -3.97
N ALA A 279 4.56 -4.47 -3.19
CA ALA A 279 3.29 -4.31 -2.50
C ALA A 279 3.40 -3.34 -1.31
N LYS A 280 4.56 -3.28 -0.64
CA LYS A 280 4.83 -2.32 0.44
C LYS A 280 4.91 -0.86 -0.02
N GLU A 281 5.04 -0.59 -1.32
CA GLU A 281 5.04 0.79 -1.80
C GLU A 281 3.65 1.43 -1.59
N PRO A 282 3.55 2.56 -0.85
CA PRO A 282 2.28 3.26 -0.66
C PRO A 282 1.79 3.92 -1.95
N ARG A 283 0.51 4.28 -2.03
CA ARG A 283 -0.15 4.72 -3.27
C ARG A 283 0.59 5.87 -3.96
N THR A 284 0.99 6.90 -3.20
CA THR A 284 1.76 8.04 -3.71
C THR A 284 3.13 7.62 -4.26
N ARG A 285 3.79 6.64 -3.63
CA ARG A 285 5.10 6.16 -4.09
C ARG A 285 4.98 5.28 -5.33
N ARG A 286 3.93 4.44 -5.42
CA ARG A 286 3.56 3.72 -6.65
C ARG A 286 3.32 4.69 -7.81
N ARG A 287 2.63 5.82 -7.56
CA ARG A 287 2.46 6.88 -8.57
C ARG A 287 3.81 7.38 -9.10
N MET A 288 4.74 7.71 -8.20
CA MET A 288 6.09 8.14 -8.61
C MET A 288 6.80 7.05 -9.41
N LEU A 289 6.78 5.80 -8.94
CA LEU A 289 7.50 4.67 -9.55
C LEU A 289 6.96 4.36 -10.94
N SER A 290 5.63 4.31 -11.10
CA SER A 290 4.98 4.14 -12.40
C SER A 290 5.34 5.26 -13.38
N ASN A 291 5.24 6.53 -12.95
CA ASN A 291 5.67 7.66 -13.77
C ASN A 291 7.13 7.54 -14.19
N ALA A 292 8.01 7.18 -13.25
CA ALA A 292 9.42 7.08 -13.52
C ALA A 292 9.76 5.97 -14.53
N LEU A 293 9.09 4.82 -14.44
CA LEU A 293 9.25 3.72 -15.39
C LEU A 293 8.67 4.07 -16.76
N LEU A 294 7.42 4.52 -16.82
CA LEU A 294 6.73 4.86 -18.08
C LEU A 294 7.41 6.01 -18.83
N GLU A 295 7.85 7.05 -18.12
CA GLU A 295 8.64 8.13 -18.71
C GLU A 295 9.95 7.60 -19.29
N LYS A 296 10.65 6.72 -18.56
CA LYS A 296 11.90 6.12 -19.03
C LYS A 296 11.66 5.29 -20.30
N VAL A 297 10.57 4.52 -20.38
CA VAL A 297 10.18 3.81 -21.61
C VAL A 297 9.91 4.79 -22.75
N ALA A 298 9.14 5.86 -22.50
CA ALA A 298 8.73 6.82 -23.53
C ALA A 298 9.89 7.63 -24.12
N ILE A 299 10.90 7.99 -23.32
CA ILE A 299 12.05 8.79 -23.79
C ILE A 299 13.19 7.98 -24.38
N THR A 300 13.16 6.64 -24.25
CA THR A 300 14.24 5.78 -24.74
C THR A 300 14.06 5.49 -26.23
N PRO A 301 15.07 5.77 -27.09
CA PRO A 301 15.03 5.41 -28.50
C PRO A 301 14.84 3.90 -28.72
N ARG A 302 14.19 3.51 -29.81
CA ARG A 302 13.83 2.09 -30.07
C ARG A 302 15.01 1.15 -30.26
N ASP A 303 16.15 1.68 -30.65
CA ASP A 303 17.40 0.97 -30.94
C ASP A 303 18.40 1.00 -29.77
N HIS A 304 18.06 1.69 -28.68
CA HIS A 304 18.89 1.83 -27.48
C HIS A 304 18.16 1.25 -26.27
N TRP A 305 18.91 0.80 -25.26
CA TRP A 305 18.33 0.62 -23.93
C TRP A 305 18.48 1.90 -23.10
N GLY A 306 17.63 2.04 -22.09
CA GLY A 306 17.67 3.14 -21.15
C GLY A 306 17.46 2.63 -19.74
N VAL A 307 18.26 3.14 -18.80
CA VAL A 307 18.15 2.78 -17.38
C VAL A 307 17.81 3.98 -16.51
N ARG A 308 17.01 3.74 -15.48
CA ARG A 308 16.75 4.68 -14.39
C ARG A 308 16.90 3.94 -13.06
N LEU A 309 17.82 4.40 -12.23
CA LEU A 309 17.96 3.97 -10.84
C LEU A 309 17.15 4.91 -9.95
N ILE A 310 16.29 4.36 -9.10
CA ILE A 310 15.52 5.07 -8.09
C ILE A 310 16.04 4.66 -6.72
N LEU A 311 16.43 5.65 -5.93
CA LEU A 311 16.86 5.45 -4.55
C LEU A 311 15.66 5.27 -3.61
N PRO A 312 15.83 4.54 -2.50
CA PRO A 312 14.77 4.36 -1.52
C PRO A 312 14.40 5.67 -0.83
N SER A 313 13.15 5.75 -0.36
CA SER A 313 12.67 6.89 0.43
C SER A 313 13.12 6.80 1.90
N ASN A 314 13.20 5.59 2.45
CA ASN A 314 13.66 5.34 3.82
C ASN A 314 14.80 4.31 3.85
N PRO A 315 15.64 4.29 4.89
CA PRO A 315 16.59 3.22 5.11
C PRO A 315 15.90 1.83 5.15
N GLY A 316 16.51 0.84 4.49
CA GLY A 316 15.96 -0.52 4.39
C GLY A 316 14.90 -0.73 3.30
N ASP A 317 14.39 0.34 2.68
CA ASP A 317 13.55 0.22 1.48
C ASP A 317 14.40 -0.15 0.25
N PRO A 318 13.82 -0.79 -0.78
CA PRO A 318 14.57 -1.25 -1.93
C PRO A 318 15.02 -0.10 -2.84
N HIS A 319 16.16 -0.29 -3.48
CA HIS A 319 16.48 0.46 -4.71
C HIS A 319 15.71 -0.16 -5.87
N TYR A 320 15.23 0.67 -6.80
CA TYR A 320 14.61 0.18 -8.03
C TYR A 320 15.48 0.45 -9.25
N VAL A 321 15.76 -0.58 -10.03
CA VAL A 321 16.42 -0.47 -11.34
C VAL A 321 15.36 -0.66 -12.42
N PHE A 322 15.09 0.39 -13.18
CA PHE A 322 14.19 0.33 -14.32
C PHE A 322 14.98 0.26 -15.62
N LEU A 323 14.76 -0.80 -16.40
CA LEU A 323 15.40 -1.03 -17.69
C LEU A 323 14.34 -1.02 -18.81
N ALA A 324 14.43 -0.04 -19.70
CA ALA A 324 13.72 -0.06 -20.97
C ALA A 324 14.66 -0.66 -22.02
N PHE A 325 14.32 -1.83 -22.57
CA PHE A 325 15.20 -2.62 -23.44
C PHE A 325 14.66 -2.73 -24.87
N PRO A 326 15.50 -2.63 -25.91
CA PRO A 326 15.08 -2.77 -27.31
C PRO A 326 14.60 -4.20 -27.61
N HIS A 327 13.43 -4.32 -28.22
CA HIS A 327 12.97 -5.59 -28.79
C HIS A 327 13.49 -5.72 -30.23
N TYR A 328 14.38 -6.68 -30.46
CA TYR A 328 14.91 -6.96 -31.79
C TYR A 328 14.09 -8.08 -32.44
N SER A 329 13.19 -7.73 -33.37
CA SER A 329 12.30 -8.69 -34.04
C SER A 329 13.03 -9.75 -34.87
N SER A 330 14.30 -9.51 -35.22
CA SER A 330 15.18 -10.48 -35.89
C SER A 330 15.80 -11.51 -34.95
N VAL A 331 15.65 -11.33 -33.63
CA VAL A 331 16.19 -12.20 -32.59
C VAL A 331 15.03 -13.00 -31.97
N PRO A 332 15.18 -14.31 -31.73
CA PRO A 332 14.16 -15.09 -31.04
C PRO A 332 13.79 -14.47 -29.68
N GLU A 333 12.51 -14.49 -29.34
CA GLU A 333 12.00 -13.88 -28.09
C GLU A 333 12.74 -14.36 -26.84
N HIS A 334 13.08 -15.65 -26.76
CA HIS A 334 13.82 -16.17 -25.61
C HIS A 334 15.21 -15.53 -25.48
N GLU A 335 15.93 -15.29 -26.58
CA GLU A 335 17.26 -14.67 -26.56
C GLU A 335 17.17 -13.19 -26.16
N ASN A 336 16.17 -12.46 -26.67
CA ASN A 336 15.88 -11.09 -26.25
C ASN A 336 15.65 -11.02 -24.73
N ARG A 337 14.84 -11.93 -24.18
CA ARG A 337 14.56 -11.99 -22.75
C ARG A 337 15.78 -12.37 -21.92
N THR A 338 16.58 -13.35 -22.36
CA THR A 338 17.84 -13.72 -21.69
C THR A 338 18.79 -12.53 -21.62
N ALA A 339 19.00 -11.83 -22.73
CA ALA A 339 19.86 -10.64 -22.78
C ALA A 339 19.34 -9.51 -21.88
N ARG A 340 18.03 -9.24 -21.91
CA ARG A 340 17.38 -8.23 -21.05
C ARG A 340 17.53 -8.55 -19.57
N ARG A 341 17.31 -9.80 -19.17
CA ARG A 341 17.46 -10.26 -17.77
C ARG A 341 18.90 -10.19 -17.30
N GLN A 342 19.86 -10.61 -18.12
CA GLN A 342 21.28 -10.52 -17.79
C GLN A 342 21.67 -9.06 -17.56
N LEU A 343 21.33 -8.17 -18.49
CA LEU A 343 21.64 -6.75 -18.34
C LEU A 343 20.96 -6.14 -17.09
N LEU A 344 19.70 -6.50 -16.81
CA LEU A 344 19.01 -6.06 -15.60
C LEU A 344 19.73 -6.53 -14.33
N SER A 345 20.18 -7.78 -14.31
CA SER A 345 20.95 -8.35 -13.20
C SER A 345 22.27 -7.62 -13.00
N ASP A 346 23.00 -7.35 -14.08
CA ASP A 346 24.25 -6.60 -14.06
C ASP A 346 24.06 -5.20 -13.48
N TYR A 347 23.00 -4.48 -13.86
CA TYR A 347 22.68 -3.18 -13.26
C TYR A 347 22.33 -3.29 -11.78
N CYS A 348 21.63 -4.34 -11.34
CA CYS A 348 21.33 -4.54 -9.93
C CYS A 348 22.61 -4.77 -9.12
N MET A 349 23.53 -5.59 -9.63
CA MET A 349 24.81 -5.84 -8.96
C MET A 349 25.70 -4.58 -8.92
N VAL A 350 25.79 -3.82 -10.04
CA VAL A 350 26.52 -2.55 -10.07
C VAL A 350 25.85 -1.47 -9.19
N THR A 351 24.54 -1.53 -8.98
CA THR A 351 23.85 -0.63 -8.05
C THR A 351 24.39 -0.80 -6.62
N LYS A 352 24.63 -2.04 -6.16
CA LYS A 352 25.26 -2.29 -4.84
C LYS A 352 26.70 -1.76 -4.79
N LEU A 353 27.46 -1.87 -5.88
CA LEU A 353 28.82 -1.33 -5.96
C LEU A 353 28.84 0.20 -5.77
N GLU A 354 27.94 0.92 -6.44
CA GLU A 354 27.83 2.38 -6.36
C GLU A 354 27.16 2.86 -5.07
N HIS A 355 26.20 2.09 -4.55
CA HIS A 355 25.44 2.39 -3.34
C HIS A 355 25.69 1.31 -2.30
N ARG A 356 26.78 1.45 -1.52
CA ARG A 356 27.21 0.45 -0.53
C ARG A 356 26.16 0.10 0.53
N GLY A 357 25.29 1.05 0.86
CA GLY A 357 24.16 0.85 1.76
C GLY A 357 22.93 0.20 1.14
N ALA A 358 22.95 -0.16 -0.14
CA ALA A 358 21.85 -0.89 -0.76
C ALA A 358 21.83 -2.34 -0.23
N GLU A 359 20.76 -2.74 0.44
CA GLU A 359 20.59 -4.11 0.94
C GLU A 359 19.63 -4.90 0.05
N HIS A 360 18.62 -4.21 -0.49
CA HIS A 360 17.56 -4.78 -1.30
C HIS A 360 17.47 -4.00 -2.61
N ILE A 361 17.49 -4.73 -3.74
CA ILE A 361 17.42 -4.13 -5.07
C ILE A 361 16.39 -4.89 -5.90
N VAL A 362 15.40 -4.16 -6.42
CA VAL A 362 14.35 -4.70 -7.30
C VAL A 362 14.58 -4.19 -8.71
N GLY A 363 14.88 -5.11 -9.62
CA GLY A 363 14.97 -4.83 -11.05
C GLY A 363 13.63 -5.04 -11.73
N ILE A 364 13.20 -4.09 -12.55
CA ILE A 364 12.06 -4.23 -13.47
C ILE A 364 12.51 -3.82 -14.86
N ALA A 365 12.38 -4.74 -15.82
CA ALA A 365 12.65 -4.48 -17.22
C ALA A 365 11.39 -4.62 -18.06
N THR A 366 11.28 -3.80 -19.10
CA THR A 366 10.22 -3.84 -20.11
C THR A 366 10.80 -3.45 -21.46
N GLU A 367 10.07 -3.72 -22.54
CA GLU A 367 10.49 -3.30 -23.88
C GLU A 367 10.29 -1.79 -24.10
N VAL A 368 11.14 -1.20 -24.93
CA VAL A 368 10.98 0.18 -25.43
C VAL A 368 9.84 0.29 -26.44
N GLY A 369 9.29 1.49 -26.60
CA GLY A 369 8.18 1.75 -27.53
C GLY A 369 6.81 1.58 -26.88
N LEU A 370 5.77 2.06 -27.58
CA LEU A 370 4.36 1.97 -27.19
C LEU A 370 3.56 1.66 -28.46
N ASP A 371 3.98 0.65 -29.23
CA ASP A 371 3.41 0.38 -30.55
C ASP A 371 2.11 -0.45 -30.51
N GLY A 372 1.54 -0.63 -29.31
CA GLY A 372 0.32 -1.39 -29.09
C GLY A 372 0.52 -2.90 -29.10
N SER A 373 1.75 -3.38 -29.31
CA SER A 373 2.10 -4.78 -29.11
C SER A 373 2.12 -5.12 -27.62
N PRO A 374 1.79 -6.35 -27.22
CA PRO A 374 1.93 -6.78 -25.82
C PRO A 374 3.41 -6.72 -25.42
N HIS A 375 3.76 -5.80 -24.52
CA HIS A 375 5.10 -5.74 -23.96
C HIS A 375 5.33 -6.94 -23.03
N THR A 376 6.53 -7.50 -23.10
CA THR A 376 7.00 -8.46 -22.10
C THR A 376 7.79 -7.72 -21.01
N GLU A 377 7.55 -8.09 -19.76
CA GLU A 377 8.24 -7.55 -18.60
C GLU A 377 8.97 -8.67 -17.86
N ASP A 378 10.10 -8.29 -17.27
CA ASP A 378 10.86 -9.14 -16.36
C ASP A 378 11.07 -8.40 -15.05
N ALA A 379 11.02 -9.14 -13.95
CA ALA A 379 11.38 -8.62 -12.64
C ALA A 379 12.36 -9.58 -11.96
N LEU A 380 13.28 -9.01 -11.19
CA LEU A 380 14.19 -9.77 -10.34
C LEU A 380 14.39 -9.04 -9.01
N TYR A 381 14.74 -9.80 -7.98
CA TYR A 381 15.21 -9.28 -6.72
C TYR A 381 16.66 -9.71 -6.53
N TYR A 382 17.52 -8.74 -6.21
CA TYR A 382 18.91 -8.97 -5.89
C TYR A 382 19.09 -8.69 -4.39
N ASP A 383 19.42 -9.74 -3.64
CA ASP A 383 19.71 -9.67 -2.21
C ASP A 383 21.17 -9.28 -2.01
N ALA A 384 21.41 -8.05 -1.54
CA ALA A 384 22.75 -7.50 -1.33
C ALA A 384 23.10 -7.38 0.15
N THR A 385 22.39 -8.10 1.02
CA THR A 385 22.63 -8.11 2.48
C THR A 385 23.96 -8.79 2.83
N ASP A 386 24.27 -9.92 2.18
CA ASP A 386 25.50 -10.70 2.39
C ASP A 386 26.55 -10.47 1.30
N TRP A 387 26.90 -9.19 1.05
CA TRP A 387 27.80 -8.78 -0.05
C TRP A 387 29.27 -9.19 0.16
N THR A 388 29.82 -9.96 -0.77
CA THR A 388 31.17 -10.53 -0.69
C THR A 388 32.21 -9.78 -1.53
N ASP A 389 33.50 -9.96 -1.21
CA ASP A 389 34.61 -9.43 -2.01
C ASP A 389 34.63 -10.00 -3.45
N ALA A 390 34.08 -11.20 -3.65
CA ALA A 390 34.00 -11.83 -4.97
C ALA A 390 32.97 -11.10 -5.85
N GLU A 391 31.77 -10.89 -5.33
CA GLU A 391 30.71 -10.12 -5.99
C GLU A 391 31.15 -8.67 -6.23
N GLU A 392 31.91 -8.08 -5.31
CA GLU A 392 32.49 -6.76 -5.54
C GLU A 392 33.44 -6.71 -6.73
N ARG A 393 34.35 -7.69 -6.85
CA ARG A 393 35.27 -7.77 -8.00
C ARG A 393 34.51 -7.99 -9.30
N GLU A 394 33.50 -8.85 -9.27
CA GLU A 394 32.64 -9.12 -10.42
C GLU A 394 31.87 -7.87 -10.86
N ALA A 395 31.21 -7.20 -9.92
CA ALA A 395 30.50 -5.93 -10.17
C ALA A 395 31.43 -4.88 -10.78
N ARG A 396 32.66 -4.74 -10.27
CA ARG A 396 33.66 -3.81 -10.81
C ARG A 396 34.11 -4.20 -12.22
N ALA A 397 34.27 -5.49 -12.49
CA ALA A 397 34.64 -5.98 -13.82
C ALA A 397 33.53 -5.64 -14.84
N ILE A 398 32.28 -5.98 -14.51
CA ILE A 398 31.09 -5.67 -15.33
C ILE A 398 30.95 -4.16 -15.54
N GLN A 399 31.07 -3.37 -14.47
CA GLN A 399 31.00 -1.92 -14.57
C GLN A 399 32.09 -1.35 -15.49
N ASN A 400 33.29 -1.93 -15.44
CA ASN A 400 34.41 -1.49 -16.26
C ASN A 400 34.26 -1.85 -17.73
N GLU A 401 33.77 -3.05 -18.01
CA GLU A 401 33.53 -3.56 -19.36
C GLU A 401 32.36 -2.84 -20.04
N LEU A 402 31.22 -2.73 -19.36
CA LEU A 402 29.98 -2.23 -19.96
C LEU A 402 29.72 -0.73 -19.68
N GLY A 403 30.50 -0.12 -18.80
CA GLY A 403 30.35 1.29 -18.43
C GLY A 403 29.09 1.60 -17.62
N LEU A 404 28.47 0.60 -16.99
CA LEU A 404 27.20 0.74 -16.27
C LEU A 404 27.32 1.78 -15.14
N LEU A 405 26.33 2.69 -15.03
CA LEU A 405 26.27 3.72 -13.99
C LEU A 405 27.51 4.64 -13.86
N LYS A 406 28.43 4.70 -14.84
CA LYS A 406 29.59 5.61 -14.77
C LYS A 406 29.24 7.09 -15.02
N ASN A 407 28.22 7.34 -15.85
CA ASN A 407 27.82 8.69 -16.27
C ASN A 407 26.35 8.95 -15.94
N VAL A 408 26.02 9.00 -14.63
CA VAL A 408 24.64 9.15 -14.16
C VAL A 408 24.24 10.62 -14.10
N LYS A 409 23.10 10.95 -14.70
CA LYS A 409 22.43 12.23 -14.50
C LYS A 409 21.49 12.13 -13.30
N ILE A 410 21.78 12.90 -12.26
CA ILE A 410 20.97 12.93 -11.03
C ILE A 410 19.84 13.94 -11.19
N SER A 411 18.63 13.54 -10.80
CA SER A 411 17.48 14.43 -10.61
C SER A 411 16.85 14.17 -9.25
N ARG A 412 16.29 15.22 -8.64
CA ARG A 412 15.50 15.12 -7.42
C ARG A 412 14.08 15.55 -7.72
N GLY A 413 13.12 14.88 -7.11
CA GLY A 413 11.70 15.18 -7.24
C GLY A 413 10.98 14.87 -5.94
N THR A 414 9.84 15.52 -5.74
CA THR A 414 8.91 15.28 -4.65
C THR A 414 7.56 14.96 -5.25
N GLU A 415 6.92 13.93 -4.75
CA GLU A 415 5.57 13.51 -5.14
C GLU A 415 4.66 13.75 -3.93
N HIS A 416 3.66 14.63 -4.06
CA HIS A 416 2.79 15.04 -2.96
C HIS A 416 1.48 14.30 -3.00
N ASP A 417 1.06 13.66 -1.90
CA ASP A 417 -0.17 12.86 -1.88
C ASP A 417 -1.40 13.60 -2.44
N TYR A 418 -1.61 14.84 -1.97
CA TYR A 418 -2.54 15.81 -2.56
C TYR A 418 -1.78 16.81 -3.44
N PRO A 419 -1.63 16.56 -4.75
CA PRO A 419 -0.98 17.50 -5.63
C PRO A 419 -1.85 18.75 -5.73
N THR A 420 -1.32 19.92 -5.33
CA THR A 420 -1.91 21.19 -5.74
C THR A 420 -1.97 21.17 -7.26
N LYS A 421 -3.12 21.48 -7.88
CA LYS A 421 -3.25 21.57 -9.34
C LYS A 421 -2.03 22.30 -9.86
N VAL A 422 -1.13 21.55 -10.48
CA VAL A 422 -0.01 22.10 -11.20
C VAL A 422 -0.69 22.87 -12.31
N THR A 423 -0.80 24.19 -12.17
CA THR A 423 -0.97 25.03 -13.35
C THR A 423 0.17 24.58 -14.23
N PRO A 424 -0.10 23.97 -15.40
CA PRO A 424 0.90 23.24 -16.15
C PRO A 424 2.11 24.13 -16.20
N SER A 425 3.17 23.67 -15.53
CA SER A 425 4.43 24.38 -15.55
C SER A 425 4.71 24.65 -17.01
N SER A 426 5.10 25.89 -17.31
CA SER A 426 5.23 26.43 -18.65
C SER A 426 6.40 25.80 -19.42
N VAL A 427 6.44 24.48 -19.47
CA VAL A 427 7.39 23.67 -20.20
C VAL A 427 6.90 23.67 -21.64
N GLY A 428 7.57 24.47 -22.47
CA GLY A 428 7.41 24.46 -23.93
C GLY A 428 6.55 25.56 -24.55
N ILE A 429 5.81 26.37 -23.78
CA ILE A 429 5.02 27.47 -24.37
C ILE A 429 5.95 28.65 -24.70
N SER A 430 6.29 28.80 -25.99
CA SER A 430 7.05 29.95 -26.50
C SER A 430 6.41 31.26 -26.05
N ARG A 431 7.22 32.22 -25.58
CA ARG A 431 6.77 33.56 -25.12
C ARG A 431 5.87 34.29 -26.12
N ASN A 432 6.03 33.99 -27.41
CA ASN A 432 5.28 34.60 -28.50
C ASN A 432 4.08 33.78 -28.98
N SER A 433 3.90 32.55 -28.51
CA SER A 433 2.75 31.71 -28.82
C SER A 433 1.46 32.25 -28.18
N ARG A 434 0.29 31.80 -28.67
CA ARG A 434 -1.01 32.14 -28.07
C ARG A 434 -1.14 31.50 -26.69
N CYS A 435 -1.73 32.24 -25.76
CA CYS A 435 -1.93 31.78 -24.40
C CYS A 435 -2.97 30.64 -24.36
N THR A 436 -2.68 29.58 -23.60
CA THR A 436 -3.52 28.38 -23.48
C THR A 436 -4.82 28.61 -22.71
N CYS A 437 -4.97 29.75 -22.03
CA CYS A 437 -6.18 30.11 -21.28
C CYS A 437 -7.34 30.62 -22.16
N GLY A 438 -7.27 30.50 -23.48
CA GLY A 438 -8.33 30.92 -24.41
C GLY A 438 -8.49 32.43 -24.62
N SER A 439 -7.63 33.27 -24.02
CA SER A 439 -7.76 34.74 -24.08
C SER A 439 -7.44 35.38 -25.44
N GLY A 440 -6.97 34.61 -26.42
CA GLY A 440 -6.50 35.11 -27.72
C GLY A 440 -5.21 35.94 -27.69
N LYS A 441 -4.66 36.25 -26.50
CA LYS A 441 -3.44 37.04 -26.32
C LYS A 441 -2.19 36.17 -26.41
N ARG A 442 -1.02 36.77 -26.71
CA ARG A 442 0.28 36.07 -26.61
C ARG A 442 0.60 35.75 -25.14
N TYR A 443 1.22 34.60 -24.89
CA TYR A 443 1.51 34.09 -23.54
C TYR A 443 2.20 35.13 -22.64
N LYS A 444 3.22 35.85 -23.15
CA LYS A 444 3.93 36.92 -22.43
C LYS A 444 3.07 38.12 -22.00
N ARG A 445 1.88 38.30 -22.57
CA ARG A 445 0.93 39.39 -22.26
C ARG A 445 -0.31 38.89 -21.51
N CYS A 446 -0.30 37.64 -21.05
CA CYS A 446 -1.40 36.99 -20.35
C CYS A 446 -0.84 36.16 -19.18
N CYS A 447 -1.05 34.83 -19.12
CA CYS A 447 -0.60 33.99 -18.00
C CYS A 447 0.92 34.00 -17.77
N GLY A 448 1.72 34.33 -18.79
CA GLY A 448 3.18 34.48 -18.66
C GLY A 448 3.64 35.85 -18.14
N ARG A 449 2.72 36.72 -17.72
CA ARG A 449 3.02 38.09 -17.25
C ARG A 449 3.46 38.10 -15.78
N ASP A 450 2.90 37.23 -14.94
CA ASP A 450 3.24 37.16 -13.51
C ASP A 450 4.58 36.44 -13.27
N ALA A 451 4.94 35.48 -14.13
CA ALA A 451 6.27 34.87 -14.16
C ALA A 451 7.42 35.86 -14.46
N GLN A 452 7.13 37.07 -14.95
CA GLN A 452 8.13 38.13 -15.16
C GLN A 452 8.37 38.98 -13.91
N LYS A 453 7.40 39.10 -13.01
CA LYS A 453 7.56 39.90 -11.78
C LYS A 453 8.44 39.20 -10.75
N THR A 454 8.36 37.87 -10.66
CA THR A 454 9.17 37.06 -9.74
C THR A 454 10.65 36.94 -10.12
N ARG A 455 11.03 37.21 -11.38
CA ARG A 455 12.43 37.23 -11.84
C ARG A 455 13.13 38.59 -11.73
N ALA A 456 12.40 39.66 -11.38
CA ALA A 456 12.97 40.99 -11.23
C ALA A 456 13.33 41.34 -9.78
N VAL A 457 13.12 40.40 -8.84
CA VAL A 457 13.38 40.56 -7.39
C VAL A 457 14.24 39.39 -6.87
N SER A 458 15.07 38.80 -7.74
CA SER A 458 16.01 37.73 -7.38
C SER A 458 17.40 38.04 -7.90
#